data_AF-A0A2N0NR80-F1
#
_entry.id   AF-A0A2N0NR80-F1
#
_cell.length_a   1.000
_cell.length_b   1.000
_cell.length_c   1.000
_cell.angle_alpha   90.00
_cell.angle_beta   90.00
_cell.angle_gamma   90.00
#
_symmetry.space_group_name_H-M   'P 1'
#
loop_
_entity.id
_entity.type
_entity.pdbx_description
1 polymer ?
#
loop_
_entity_poly.entity_id
_entity_poly.type
_entity_poly.pdbx_seq_one_letter_code
_entity_poly.pdbx_strand_id
1 'polypeptide(L)'
;MANRFVSSTKETILEFQNASRNINTDKSNNVWMSLFIKFREARGYSIEIIELDNKTLSDQLEQFLVEIRQSNGHEYKASSLYTGFCALAQGISEIFEKIRVVNLFDISQFKSLHRTLDGHMKSIADQRKNN
;
A
#
# COMPACT_ATOMS: atom_id res chain seq x y z
N MET A 1 14.99 6.72 36.79
CA MET A 1 14.87 6.57 35.33
C MET A 1 13.42 6.22 35.03
N ALA A 2 12.73 6.96 34.16
CA ALA A 2 11.40 6.55 33.72
C ALA A 2 11.51 5.25 32.91
N ASN A 3 10.77 4.22 33.30
CA ASN A 3 10.69 2.99 32.54
C ASN A 3 9.94 3.28 31.23
N ARG A 4 10.55 2.97 30.08
CA ARG A 4 9.95 3.17 28.75
C ARG A 4 8.83 2.16 28.44
N PHE A 5 8.64 1.15 29.29
CA PHE A 5 7.69 0.07 29.09
C PHE A 5 6.66 0.03 30.23
N VAL A 6 5.39 -0.06 29.84
CA VAL A 6 4.27 -0.32 30.75
C VAL A 6 3.81 -1.76 30.53
N SER A 7 3.52 -2.49 31.62
CA SER A 7 2.95 -3.83 31.55
C SER A 7 1.57 -3.78 30.88
N SER A 8 1.37 -4.60 29.85
CA SER A 8 0.09 -4.75 29.15
C SER A 8 -0.60 -6.06 29.56
N THR A 9 -1.93 -6.10 29.44
CA THR A 9 -2.72 -7.32 29.64
C THR A 9 -3.13 -7.92 28.29
N LYS A 10 -3.51 -9.20 28.29
CA LYS A 10 -4.07 -9.86 27.10
C LYS A 10 -5.33 -9.15 26.59
N GLU A 11 -6.13 -8.60 27.50
CA GLU A 11 -7.35 -7.85 27.18
C GLU A 11 -7.02 -6.57 26.40
N THR A 12 -6.06 -5.77 26.86
CA THR A 12 -5.60 -4.57 26.14
C THR A 12 -5.04 -4.90 24.76
N ILE A 13 -4.34 -6.02 24.60
CA ILE A 13 -3.86 -6.48 23.30
C ILE A 13 -5.04 -6.81 22.37
N LEU A 14 -6.04 -7.53 22.89
CA LEU A 14 -7.24 -7.90 22.13
C LEU A 14 -8.07 -6.67 21.73
N GLU A 15 -8.17 -5.67 22.59
CA GLU A 15 -8.81 -4.39 22.28
C GLU A 15 -8.15 -3.70 21.07
N PHE A 16 -6.81 -3.63 21.03
CA PHE A 16 -6.11 -3.07 19.89
C PHE A 16 -6.27 -3.90 18.61
N GLN A 17 -6.28 -5.23 18.72
CA GLN A 17 -6.55 -6.11 17.58
C GLN A 17 -7.95 -5.87 16.99
N ASN A 18 -8.95 -5.72 17.85
CA ASN A 18 -10.32 -5.45 17.44
C ASN A 18 -10.48 -4.03 16.86
N ALA A 19 -9.79 -3.05 17.44
CA ALA A 19 -9.81 -1.65 16.98
C ALA A 19 -9.13 -1.46 15.60
N SER A 20 -8.25 -2.39 15.20
CA SER A 20 -7.58 -2.37 13.89
C SER A 20 -8.58 -2.44 12.72
N ARG A 21 -9.67 -3.22 12.87
CA ARG A 21 -10.74 -3.34 11.88
C ARG A 21 -11.80 -2.26 12.12
N ASN A 22 -11.59 -1.08 11.55
CA ASN A 22 -12.61 -0.05 11.48
C ASN A 22 -13.06 0.14 10.02
N ILE A 23 -14.35 0.41 9.83
CA ILE A 23 -15.02 0.73 8.56
C ILE A 23 -14.24 1.78 7.74
N ASN A 24 -13.55 2.71 8.40
CA ASN A 24 -12.74 3.72 7.74
C ASN A 24 -11.50 3.13 7.05
N THR A 25 -10.88 2.09 7.62
CA THR A 25 -9.77 1.35 7.03
C THR A 25 -10.25 0.59 5.79
N ASP A 26 -11.41 -0.06 5.86
CA ASP A 26 -12.02 -0.77 4.72
C ASP A 26 -12.35 0.19 3.57
N LYS A 27 -12.87 1.39 3.87
CA LYS A 27 -13.12 2.43 2.86
C LYS A 27 -11.84 2.92 2.19
N SER A 28 -10.76 3.16 2.95
CA SER A 28 -9.46 3.58 2.39
C SER A 28 -8.86 2.48 1.51
N ASN A 29 -8.94 1.23 1.96
CA ASN A 29 -8.48 0.06 1.21
C ASN A 29 -9.22 -0.07 -0.12
N ASN A 30 -10.55 0.08 -0.09
CA ASN A 30 -11.37 0.06 -1.29
C ASN A 30 -11.04 1.19 -2.28
N VAL A 31 -10.67 2.38 -1.79
CA VAL A 31 -10.28 3.49 -2.68
C VAL A 31 -8.98 3.18 -3.41
N TRP A 32 -7.91 2.80 -2.70
CA TRP A 32 -6.62 2.53 -3.34
C TRP A 32 -6.65 1.32 -4.24
N MET A 33 -7.36 0.25 -3.84
CA MET A 33 -7.60 -0.89 -4.72
C MET A 33 -8.40 -0.50 -5.96
N SER A 34 -9.47 0.30 -5.82
CA SER A 34 -10.25 0.77 -6.97
C SER A 34 -9.41 1.63 -7.91
N LEU A 35 -8.54 2.51 -7.40
CA LEU A 35 -7.62 3.29 -8.22
C LEU A 35 -6.64 2.39 -8.98
N PHE A 36 -6.12 1.35 -8.32
CA PHE A 36 -5.21 0.40 -8.98
C PHE A 36 -5.94 -0.40 -10.07
N ILE A 37 -7.15 -0.88 -9.82
CA ILE A 37 -7.94 -1.58 -10.85
C ILE A 37 -8.23 -0.67 -12.05
N LYS A 38 -8.65 0.59 -11.81
CA LYS A 38 -8.85 1.57 -12.89
C LYS A 38 -7.58 1.86 -13.68
N PHE A 39 -6.44 1.94 -13.00
CA PHE A 39 -5.15 2.06 -13.65
C PHE A 39 -4.88 0.84 -14.57
N ARG A 40 -5.16 -0.37 -14.09
CA ARG A 40 -4.98 -1.59 -14.90
C ARG A 40 -5.88 -1.60 -16.13
N GLU A 41 -7.14 -1.20 -15.98
CA GLU A 41 -8.09 -1.03 -17.08
C GLU A 41 -7.59 0.01 -18.10
N ALA A 42 -7.13 1.17 -17.64
CA ALA A 42 -6.61 2.24 -18.50
C ALA A 42 -5.34 1.84 -19.27
N ARG A 43 -4.53 0.93 -18.71
CA ARG A 43 -3.34 0.35 -19.35
C ARG A 43 -3.64 -0.86 -20.23
N GLY A 44 -4.89 -1.32 -20.29
CA GLY A 44 -5.31 -2.44 -21.10
C GLY A 44 -4.82 -3.80 -20.59
N TYR A 45 -4.55 -3.93 -19.29
CA TYR A 45 -4.18 -5.23 -18.72
C TYR A 45 -5.40 -6.16 -18.68
N SER A 46 -5.38 -7.18 -19.53
CA SER A 46 -6.49 -8.12 -19.70
C SER A 46 -6.47 -9.31 -18.73
N ILE A 47 -5.29 -9.66 -18.20
CA ILE A 47 -5.13 -10.76 -17.23
C ILE A 47 -5.73 -10.34 -15.89
N GLU A 48 -6.49 -11.22 -15.23
CA GLU A 48 -7.04 -10.91 -13.92
C GLU A 48 -5.95 -10.72 -12.88
N ILE A 49 -6.18 -9.86 -11.87
CA ILE A 49 -5.16 -9.57 -10.86
C ILE A 49 -4.69 -10.85 -10.14
N ILE A 50 -5.62 -11.78 -9.87
CA ILE A 50 -5.36 -13.04 -9.17
C ILE A 50 -4.47 -14.02 -9.97
N GLU A 51 -4.39 -13.84 -11.29
CA GLU A 51 -3.62 -14.69 -12.19
C GLU A 51 -2.19 -14.18 -12.40
N LEU A 52 -1.89 -12.94 -11.97
CA LEU A 52 -0.55 -12.38 -12.11
C LEU A 52 0.44 -13.15 -11.25
N ASP A 53 1.68 -13.32 -11.73
CA ASP A 53 2.80 -13.71 -10.88
C ASP A 53 3.32 -12.50 -10.05
N ASN A 54 4.18 -12.76 -9.06
CA ASN A 54 4.66 -11.70 -8.16
C ASN A 54 5.50 -10.64 -8.90
N LYS A 55 6.19 -11.03 -9.98
CA LYS A 55 7.01 -10.10 -10.77
C LYS A 55 6.14 -9.12 -11.54
N THR A 56 5.17 -9.63 -12.29
CA THR A 56 4.22 -8.84 -13.08
C THR A 56 3.36 -7.96 -12.17
N LEU A 57 2.96 -8.47 -11.01
CA LEU A 57 2.29 -7.67 -10.00
C LEU A 57 3.17 -6.52 -9.49
N SER A 58 4.45 -6.78 -9.19
CA SER A 58 5.42 -5.76 -8.79
C SER A 58 5.55 -4.68 -9.87
N ASP A 59 5.77 -5.08 -11.13
CA ASP A 59 5.95 -4.17 -12.25
C ASP A 59 4.73 -3.25 -12.44
N GLN A 60 3.51 -3.79 -12.33
CA GLN A 60 2.27 -3.01 -12.42
C GLN A 60 2.10 -2.04 -11.24
N LEU A 61 2.45 -2.46 -10.02
CA LEU A 61 2.38 -1.61 -8.83
C LEU A 61 3.43 -0.50 -8.86
N GLU A 62 4.63 -0.77 -9.35
CA GLU A 62 5.69 0.22 -9.52
C GLU A 62 5.25 1.35 -10.45
N GLN A 63 4.68 0.99 -11.61
CA GLN A 63 4.12 1.97 -12.55
C GLN A 63 2.98 2.76 -11.91
N PHE A 64 2.05 2.07 -11.25
CA PHE A 64 0.93 2.71 -10.57
C PHE A 64 1.39 3.76 -9.55
N LEU A 65 2.34 3.41 -8.67
CA LEU A 65 2.81 4.30 -7.62
C LEU A 65 3.47 5.56 -8.19
N VAL A 66 4.19 5.45 -9.30
CA VAL A 66 4.83 6.60 -9.95
C VAL A 66 3.81 7.50 -10.67
N GLU A 67 2.77 6.91 -11.26
CA GLU A 67 1.80 7.62 -12.10
C GLU A 67 0.61 8.18 -11.35
N ILE A 68 0.29 7.65 -10.16
CA ILE A 68 -0.91 8.05 -9.44
C ILE A 68 -0.86 9.54 -9.05
N ARG A 69 -1.93 10.26 -9.38
CA ARG A 69 -2.13 11.67 -9.03
C ARG A 69 -3.49 11.84 -8.37
N GLN A 70 -3.61 12.91 -7.60
CA GLN A 70 -4.92 13.36 -7.11
C GLN A 70 -5.83 13.71 -8.29
N SER A 71 -7.13 13.80 -8.06
CA SER A 71 -8.11 14.17 -9.09
C SER A 71 -7.86 15.55 -9.74
N ASN A 72 -7.17 16.44 -9.03
CA ASN A 72 -6.74 17.76 -9.53
C ASN A 72 -5.39 17.72 -10.28
N GLY A 73 -4.80 16.54 -10.49
CA GLY A 73 -3.51 16.35 -11.16
C GLY A 73 -2.28 16.55 -10.27
N HIS A 74 -2.43 16.96 -9.01
CA HIS A 74 -1.30 17.16 -8.11
C HIS A 74 -0.77 15.85 -7.51
N GLU A 75 0.51 15.89 -7.11
CA GLU A 75 1.15 14.81 -6.37
C GLU A 75 0.48 14.55 -5.01
N TYR A 76 0.46 13.30 -4.61
CA TYR A 76 0.10 12.94 -3.24
C TYR A 76 1.17 13.39 -2.24
N LYS A 77 0.78 13.55 -0.97
CA LYS A 77 1.77 13.67 0.10
C LYS A 77 2.51 12.34 0.24
N ALA A 78 3.81 12.35 0.55
CA ALA A 78 4.58 11.13 0.80
C ALA A 78 3.89 10.20 1.83
N SER A 79 3.35 10.77 2.92
CA SER A 79 2.60 9.99 3.91
C SER A 79 1.33 9.35 3.34
N SER A 80 0.59 10.05 2.48
CA SER A 80 -0.60 9.51 1.82
C SER A 80 -0.24 8.39 0.83
N LEU A 81 0.88 8.52 0.12
CA LEU A 81 1.37 7.48 -0.79
C LEU A 81 1.76 6.21 -0.02
N TYR A 82 2.44 6.36 1.13
CA TYR A 82 2.76 5.23 2.01
C TYR A 82 1.50 4.56 2.57
N THR A 83 0.52 5.36 3.04
CA THR A 83 -0.77 4.81 3.48
C THR A 83 -1.49 4.06 2.35
N GLY A 84 -1.42 4.57 1.12
CA GLY A 84 -1.94 3.91 -0.06
C GLY A 84 -1.25 2.59 -0.36
N PHE A 85 0.08 2.53 -0.23
CA PHE A 85 0.83 1.29 -0.36
C PHE A 85 0.41 0.23 0.69
N CYS A 86 0.25 0.62 1.95
CA CYS A 86 -0.24 -0.29 2.99
C CYS A 86 -1.64 -0.82 2.68
N ALA A 87 -2.53 0.05 2.19
CA ALA A 87 -3.87 -0.32 1.76
C ALA A 87 -3.87 -1.32 0.59
N LEU A 88 -2.99 -1.11 -0.40
CA LEU A 88 -2.78 -2.05 -1.51
C LEU A 88 -2.21 -3.38 -1.01
N ALA A 89 -1.22 -3.36 -0.12
CA ALA A 89 -0.63 -4.58 0.43
C ALA A 89 -1.66 -5.44 1.16
N GLN A 90 -2.55 -4.81 1.93
CA GLN A 90 -3.65 -5.49 2.56
C GLN A 90 -4.66 -6.03 1.54
N GLY A 91 -5.17 -5.19 0.63
CA GLY A 91 -6.18 -5.59 -0.35
C GLY A 91 -5.70 -6.69 -1.29
N ILE A 92 -4.43 -6.66 -1.70
CA ILE A 92 -3.80 -7.73 -2.48
C ILE A 92 -3.70 -9.01 -1.64
N SER A 93 -3.22 -8.93 -0.40
CA SER A 93 -3.14 -10.13 0.46
C SER A 93 -4.51 -10.78 0.65
N GLU A 94 -5.59 -9.99 0.79
CA GLU A 94 -6.96 -10.47 0.95
C GLU A 94 -7.49 -11.12 -0.34
N ILE A 95 -7.26 -10.50 -1.50
CA ILE A 95 -7.69 -11.05 -2.81
C ILE A 95 -6.99 -12.39 -3.11
N PHE A 96 -5.72 -12.51 -2.74
CA PHE A 96 -4.92 -13.71 -3.00
C PHE A 96 -5.04 -14.78 -1.92
N GLU A 97 -5.69 -14.52 -0.77
CA GLU A 97 -5.68 -15.37 0.43
C GLU A 97 -6.02 -16.85 0.14
N LYS A 98 -6.96 -17.10 -0.78
CA LYS A 98 -7.41 -18.46 -1.16
C LYS A 98 -6.55 -19.13 -2.24
N ILE A 99 -5.61 -18.41 -2.83
CA ILE A 99 -4.83 -18.84 -4.00
C ILE A 99 -3.38 -19.03 -3.61
N ARG A 100 -2.75 -18.00 -3.02
CA ARG A 100 -1.37 -18.05 -2.52
C ARG A 100 -1.10 -16.89 -1.56
N VAL A 101 -0.07 -17.04 -0.75
CA VAL A 101 0.39 -15.95 0.12
C VAL A 101 1.13 -14.90 -0.71
N VAL A 102 0.62 -13.68 -0.75
CA VAL A 102 1.30 -12.51 -1.32
C VAL A 102 1.53 -11.50 -0.20
N ASN A 103 2.79 -11.27 0.15
CA ASN A 103 3.19 -10.26 1.14
C ASN A 103 4.04 -9.18 0.46
N LEU A 104 3.45 -8.02 0.15
CA LEU A 104 4.18 -6.92 -0.47
C LEU A 104 5.28 -6.32 0.42
N PHE A 105 5.28 -6.61 1.73
CA PHE A 105 6.36 -6.21 2.64
C PHE A 105 7.55 -7.18 2.61
N ASP A 106 7.47 -8.29 1.88
CA ASP A 106 8.63 -9.16 1.68
C ASP A 106 9.64 -8.49 0.72
N ILE A 107 10.62 -7.81 1.31
CA ILE A 107 11.69 -7.10 0.59
C ILE A 107 12.50 -8.05 -0.32
N SER A 108 12.58 -9.35 0.01
CA SER A 108 13.30 -10.29 -0.84
C SER A 108 12.61 -10.50 -2.19
N GLN A 109 11.27 -10.41 -2.21
CA GLN A 109 10.44 -10.58 -3.40
C GLN A 109 10.13 -9.26 -4.11
N PHE A 110 9.86 -8.19 -3.35
CA PHE A 110 9.37 -6.91 -3.85
C PHE A 110 10.40 -5.77 -3.73
N LYS A 111 11.68 -6.09 -3.82
CA LYS A 111 12.79 -5.11 -3.61
C LYS A 111 12.68 -3.86 -4.49
N SER A 112 12.33 -4.04 -5.77
CA SER A 112 12.18 -2.94 -6.72
C SER A 112 11.00 -2.04 -6.35
N LEU A 113 9.85 -2.63 -6.00
CA LEU A 113 8.67 -1.92 -5.53
C LEU A 113 8.96 -1.02 -4.33
N HIS A 114 9.65 -1.52 -3.30
CA HIS A 114 10.05 -0.71 -2.14
C HIS A 114 10.99 0.43 -2.52
N ARG A 115 11.96 0.18 -3.41
CA ARG A 115 12.87 1.23 -3.91
C ARG A 115 12.13 2.32 -4.69
N THR A 116 11.16 1.92 -5.51
CA THR A 116 10.32 2.84 -6.27
C THR A 116 9.49 3.73 -5.36
N LEU A 117 8.80 3.13 -4.37
CA LEU A 117 8.03 3.87 -3.37
C LEU A 117 8.91 4.85 -2.57
N ASP A 118 10.04 4.38 -2.04
CA ASP A 118 10.99 5.21 -1.29
C ASP A 118 11.53 6.37 -2.12
N GLY A 119 11.90 6.10 -3.37
CA GLY A 119 12.42 7.11 -4.29
C GLY A 119 11.39 8.21 -4.57
N HIS A 120 10.14 7.82 -4.83
CA HIS A 120 9.05 8.78 -5.10
C HIS A 120 8.68 9.57 -3.85
N MET A 121 8.62 8.95 -2.66
CA MET A 121 8.38 9.67 -1.42
C MET A 121 9.47 10.71 -1.11
N LYS A 122 10.74 10.36 -1.37
CA LYS A 122 11.87 11.29 -1.21
C LYS A 122 11.78 12.46 -2.18
N SER A 123 11.48 12.21 -3.47
CA SER A 123 11.35 13.29 -4.45
C SER A 123 10.23 14.27 -4.08
N ILE A 124 9.09 13.78 -3.59
CA ILE A 124 7.99 14.61 -3.07
C ILE A 124 8.45 15.46 -1.86
N ALA A 125 9.21 14.85 -0.94
CA ALA A 125 9.69 15.54 0.25
C ALA A 125 10.71 16.65 -0.07
N ASP A 126 11.58 16.42 -1.05
CA ASP A 126 12.60 17.41 -1.45
C ASP A 126 12.00 18.55 -2.27
N GLN A 127 11.00 18.29 -3.12
CA GLN A 127 10.24 19.34 -3.82
C GLN A 127 9.55 20.32 -2.85
N ARG A 128 9.14 19.87 -1.66
CA ARG A 128 8.56 20.73 -0.63
C ARG A 128 9.55 21.62 0.11
N LYS A 129 10.84 21.27 0.13
CA LYS A 129 11.88 22.09 0.77
C LYS A 129 12.36 23.22 -0.14
N ASN A 130 12.17 23.06 -1.44
CA ASN A 130 12.63 24.00 -2.47
C ASN A 130 11.55 25.02 -2.91
N ASN A 131 10.34 24.92 -2.34
CA ASN A 131 9.22 25.85 -2.53
C ASN A 131 8.92 26.58 -1.21
#